data_AF-A0A536GX54-F1
#
_entry.id   AF-A0A536GX54-F1
#
_cell.length_a   1.000
_cell.length_b   1.000
_cell.length_c   1.000
_cell.angle_alpha   90.00
_cell.angle_beta   90.00
_cell.angle_gamma   90.00
#
_symmetry.space_group_name_H-M   'P 1'
#
loop_
_entity.id
_entity.type
_entity.pdbx_description
1 polymer ?
#
loop_
_entity_poly.entity_id
_entity_poly.type
_entity_poly.pdbx_seq_one_letter_code
_entity_poly.pdbx_strand_id
1 'polypeptide(L)'
;MNVTTGKGFSLMKNTTRNYLVKRFRPVVIFIHRHHPARLLYAFFVFIVLAVIGSIIEAFFQFGKLPGLSDFQKTYVFQVAIDFPYFSVPFMLLSIVLLPLGWYLDRREKQQRREKEGQDMGKAIGKAITPIIQALTEEIKQNIHIQKVESNEWTPPRDTAILPLPPASSGLVGRATEQQWLRARLLEGKTTGVWAFAGMGGVGKTSLVADLLPKIVEDFPGGIGVIRANEITDPQIIIRQLVEKFVPNGPELLERGALTKAATSSRLSSSLTELRISGKRVLVAIDNVEAALIPKLKQLLDLLQAAQVSVVITSREELDTRLVDDSLEISVLSDEMAVELFGKLIYGKERMIPPEECEDILTICRITGNHAQALVLASADLRQRAFTTIRDYRQHLESAPEAVLNLYDQLSVDAPSGVRLTFASSYDHLGQSAQQLFVALGTLAGPSCTIDAVIALGAALGR
;
A
#
# COMPACT_ATOMS: atom_id res chain seq x y z
N MET A 1 -0.66 -29.68 81.37
CA MET A 1 -0.34 -28.30 80.96
C MET A 1 0.27 -28.32 79.57
N ASN A 2 -0.37 -27.59 78.66
CA ASN A 2 0.12 -26.95 77.42
C ASN A 2 0.98 -27.70 76.38
N VAL A 3 0.32 -28.01 75.26
CA VAL A 3 0.59 -27.53 73.88
C VAL A 3 2.05 -27.32 73.47
N THR A 4 2.47 -28.07 72.44
CA THR A 4 3.18 -27.49 71.27
C THR A 4 2.77 -28.23 69.99
N THR A 5 2.36 -27.43 69.02
CA THR A 5 1.85 -27.76 67.70
C THR A 5 2.97 -27.90 66.67
N GLY A 6 2.69 -28.68 65.61
CA GLY A 6 3.24 -28.43 64.27
C GLY A 6 4.61 -29.03 63.98
N LYS A 7 4.64 -30.21 63.33
CA LYS A 7 5.69 -30.60 62.34
C LYS A 7 5.42 -31.91 61.58
N GLY A 8 4.42 -32.71 61.95
CA GLY A 8 4.14 -34.00 61.27
C GLY A 8 3.33 -33.96 59.96
N PHE A 9 2.64 -32.87 59.63
CA PHE A 9 1.68 -32.84 58.49
C PHE A 9 2.20 -32.17 57.21
N SER A 10 3.48 -31.76 57.19
CA SER A 10 4.12 -31.04 56.08
C SER A 10 4.83 -31.97 55.08
N LEU A 11 5.38 -33.11 55.53
CA LEU A 11 6.18 -33.97 54.65
C LEU A 11 5.38 -34.96 53.79
N MET A 12 4.10 -35.23 54.09
CA MET A 12 3.25 -36.11 53.26
C MET A 12 2.45 -35.36 52.16
N LYS A 13 2.46 -34.02 52.17
CA LYS A 13 1.77 -33.21 51.14
C LYS A 13 2.62 -32.96 49.89
N ASN A 14 3.95 -33.10 49.96
CA ASN A 14 4.83 -32.79 48.83
C ASN A 14 5.08 -33.96 47.87
N THR A 15 4.95 -35.21 48.30
CA THR A 15 5.19 -36.37 47.43
C THR A 15 3.95 -36.72 46.58
N THR A 16 2.74 -36.59 47.14
CA THR A 16 1.47 -36.89 46.45
C THR A 16 1.06 -35.79 45.46
N ARG A 17 1.41 -34.54 45.76
CA ARG A 17 1.18 -33.38 44.86
C ARG A 17 2.02 -33.47 43.59
N ASN A 18 3.26 -33.93 43.67
CA ASN A 18 4.14 -34.08 42.50
C ASN A 18 3.79 -35.28 41.62
N TYR A 19 3.12 -36.31 42.15
CA TYR A 19 2.67 -37.46 41.36
C TYR A 19 1.39 -37.16 40.56
N LEU A 20 0.45 -36.39 41.14
CA LEU A 20 -0.80 -35.98 40.47
C LEU A 20 -0.59 -34.89 39.41
N VAL A 21 0.32 -33.94 39.64
CA VAL A 21 0.60 -32.86 38.68
C VAL A 21 1.26 -33.37 37.38
N LYS A 22 2.05 -34.45 37.43
CA LYS A 22 2.64 -35.06 36.23
C LYS A 22 1.63 -35.87 35.39
N ARG A 23 0.61 -36.48 36.01
CA ARG A 23 -0.37 -37.34 35.31
C ARG A 23 -1.54 -36.57 34.71
N PHE A 24 -1.88 -35.39 35.24
CA PHE A 24 -2.94 -34.54 34.71
C PHE A 24 -2.46 -33.40 33.80
N ARG A 25 -1.15 -33.24 33.59
CA ARG A 25 -0.59 -32.23 32.69
C ARG A 25 -1.16 -32.26 31.26
N PRO A 26 -1.43 -33.42 30.63
CA PRO A 26 -2.09 -33.48 29.32
C PRO A 26 -3.54 -32.98 29.34
N VAL A 27 -4.27 -33.23 30.44
CA VAL A 27 -5.67 -32.84 30.62
C VAL A 27 -5.80 -31.34 30.90
N VAL A 28 -4.88 -30.77 31.69
CA VAL A 28 -4.81 -29.32 31.89
C VAL A 28 -4.41 -28.61 30.60
N ILE A 29 -3.49 -29.17 29.81
CA ILE A 29 -3.11 -28.64 28.49
C ILE A 29 -4.27 -28.75 27.47
N PHE A 30 -5.06 -29.82 27.51
CA PHE A 30 -6.26 -29.97 26.66
C PHE A 30 -7.36 -28.96 27.01
N ILE A 31 -7.60 -28.74 28.30
CA ILE A 31 -8.61 -27.81 28.82
C ILE A 31 -8.19 -26.33 28.64
N HIS A 32 -6.89 -26.03 28.67
CA HIS A 32 -6.41 -24.67 28.43
C HIS A 32 -6.50 -24.27 26.94
N ARG A 33 -6.58 -25.25 26.04
CA ARG A 33 -6.47 -25.06 24.58
C ARG A 33 -7.81 -25.05 23.83
N HIS A 34 -8.93 -25.45 24.45
CA HIS A 34 -10.23 -25.53 23.77
C HIS A 34 -11.42 -24.96 24.59
N HIS A 35 -11.70 -23.67 24.39
CA HIS A 35 -12.90 -22.97 24.89
C HIS A 35 -14.27 -23.53 24.39
N PRO A 36 -14.43 -24.08 23.16
CA PRO A 36 -15.72 -24.62 22.72
C PRO A 36 -16.11 -25.94 23.40
N ALA A 37 -15.14 -26.70 23.94
CA ALA A 37 -15.41 -27.96 24.64
C ALA A 37 -16.16 -27.74 25.96
N ARG A 38 -15.99 -26.58 26.62
CA ARG A 38 -16.72 -26.25 27.86
C ARG A 38 -18.18 -25.91 27.61
N LEU A 39 -18.50 -25.27 26.48
CA LEU A 39 -19.88 -24.98 26.08
C LEU A 39 -20.61 -26.26 25.66
N LEU A 40 -19.95 -27.14 24.89
CA LEU A 40 -20.49 -28.45 24.54
C LEU A 40 -20.67 -29.35 25.76
N TYR A 41 -19.72 -29.33 26.70
CA TYR A 41 -19.82 -30.09 27.94
C TYR A 41 -20.92 -29.54 28.86
N ALA A 42 -21.07 -28.22 28.97
CA ALA A 42 -22.17 -27.61 29.71
C ALA A 42 -23.53 -27.96 29.09
N PHE A 43 -23.64 -27.92 27.76
CA PHE A 43 -24.85 -28.32 27.02
C PHE A 43 -25.19 -29.80 27.21
N PHE A 44 -24.17 -30.68 27.17
CA PHE A 44 -24.34 -32.12 27.37
C PHE A 44 -24.74 -32.46 28.82
N VAL A 45 -24.10 -31.85 29.82
CA VAL A 45 -24.46 -31.99 31.24
C VAL A 45 -25.89 -31.50 31.49
N PHE A 46 -26.32 -30.45 30.79
CA PHE A 46 -27.66 -29.87 30.91
C PHE A 46 -28.75 -30.79 30.35
N ILE A 47 -28.53 -31.44 29.21
CA ILE A 47 -29.43 -32.46 28.65
C ILE A 47 -29.54 -33.66 29.60
N VAL A 48 -28.40 -34.12 30.13
CA VAL A 48 -28.36 -35.27 31.04
C VAL A 48 -29.11 -34.99 32.34
N LEU A 49 -28.97 -33.79 32.92
CA LEU A 49 -29.71 -33.41 34.13
C LEU A 49 -31.22 -33.27 33.89
N ALA A 50 -31.63 -32.76 32.73
CA ALA A 50 -33.06 -32.68 32.36
C ALA A 50 -33.69 -34.07 32.19
N VAL A 51 -32.97 -35.01 31.57
CA VAL A 51 -33.41 -36.41 31.45
C VAL A 51 -33.49 -37.09 32.81
N ILE A 52 -32.51 -36.86 33.69
CA ILE A 52 -32.53 -37.40 35.06
C ILE A 52 -33.70 -36.83 35.88
N GLY A 53 -33.97 -35.53 35.79
CA GLY A 53 -35.12 -34.90 36.44
C GLY A 53 -36.45 -35.51 36.00
N SER A 54 -36.62 -35.73 34.69
CA SER A 54 -37.81 -36.34 34.13
C SER A 54 -37.99 -37.81 34.55
N ILE A 55 -36.89 -38.57 34.68
CA ILE A 55 -36.92 -39.96 35.19
C ILE A 55 -37.30 -40.02 36.67
N ILE A 56 -36.79 -39.10 37.50
CA ILE A 56 -37.13 -39.03 38.93
C ILE A 56 -38.62 -38.71 39.12
N GLU A 57 -39.16 -37.78 38.34
CA GLU A 57 -40.55 -37.37 38.43
C GLU A 57 -41.51 -38.47 37.93
N ALA A 58 -41.15 -39.18 36.86
CA ALA A 58 -41.87 -40.37 36.40
C ALA A 58 -41.86 -41.51 37.44
N PHE A 59 -40.76 -41.65 38.18
CA PHE A 59 -40.67 -42.62 39.28
C PHE A 59 -41.59 -42.27 40.45
N PHE A 60 -41.70 -40.98 40.79
CA PHE A 60 -42.63 -40.51 41.83
C PHE A 60 -44.10 -40.62 41.42
N GLN A 61 -44.44 -40.46 40.14
CA GLN A 61 -45.82 -40.61 39.66
C GLN A 61 -46.28 -42.06 39.48
N PHE A 62 -45.41 -42.99 39.04
CA PHE A 62 -45.83 -44.34 38.64
C PHE A 62 -45.22 -45.49 39.47
N GLY A 63 -44.28 -45.22 40.38
CA GLY A 63 -43.85 -46.14 41.43
C GLY A 63 -43.00 -47.35 41.03
N LYS A 64 -42.63 -47.56 39.75
CA LYS A 64 -41.64 -48.57 39.29
C LYS A 64 -40.89 -48.14 38.01
N LEU A 65 -39.61 -48.50 37.89
CA LEU A 65 -38.78 -48.31 36.67
C LEU A 65 -39.03 -49.47 35.67
N PRO A 66 -39.34 -49.22 34.38
CA PRO A 66 -39.61 -50.28 33.41
C PRO A 66 -38.33 -50.90 32.81
N GLY A 67 -38.35 -52.24 32.65
CA GLY A 67 -37.39 -53.00 31.84
C GLY A 67 -37.64 -52.79 30.34
N LEU A 68 -36.56 -52.68 29.56
CA LEU A 68 -36.58 -52.03 28.25
C LEU A 68 -36.93 -52.96 27.08
N SER A 69 -37.91 -52.58 26.25
CA SER A 69 -38.14 -53.10 24.89
C SER A 69 -38.35 -51.92 23.90
N ASP A 70 -38.59 -52.20 22.62
CA ASP A 70 -38.64 -51.28 21.45
C ASP A 70 -39.49 -49.99 21.58
N PHE A 71 -40.17 -49.79 22.71
CA PHE A 71 -40.95 -48.61 23.09
C PHE A 71 -40.12 -47.35 23.38
N GLN A 72 -38.79 -47.46 23.53
CA GLN A 72 -37.91 -46.32 23.87
C GLN A 72 -37.58 -45.36 22.73
N LYS A 73 -37.96 -45.65 21.48
CA LYS A 73 -37.70 -44.75 20.34
C LYS A 73 -38.65 -43.53 20.27
N THR A 74 -39.77 -43.56 21.00
CA THR A 74 -40.84 -42.55 20.86
C THR A 74 -40.85 -41.48 21.97
N TYR A 75 -40.15 -41.69 23.09
CA TYR A 75 -40.36 -40.87 24.30
C TYR A 75 -39.67 -39.49 24.31
N VAL A 76 -38.66 -39.26 23.46
CA VAL A 76 -37.96 -37.96 23.42
C VAL A 76 -38.77 -36.88 22.69
N PHE A 77 -39.58 -37.27 21.71
CA PHE A 77 -40.39 -36.32 20.93
C PHE A 77 -41.70 -35.93 21.63
N GLN A 78 -42.33 -36.84 22.37
CA GLN A 78 -43.62 -36.58 23.02
C GLN A 78 -43.49 -35.58 24.19
N VAL A 79 -42.44 -35.70 25.01
CA VAL A 79 -42.20 -34.82 26.18
C VAL A 79 -41.94 -33.37 25.78
N ALA A 80 -41.34 -33.13 24.61
CA ALA A 80 -41.09 -31.79 24.09
C ALA A 80 -42.37 -31.10 23.57
N ILE A 81 -43.41 -31.88 23.22
CA ILE A 81 -44.69 -31.39 22.69
C ILE A 81 -45.68 -31.11 23.84
N ASP A 82 -45.69 -31.92 24.89
CA ASP A 82 -46.69 -31.81 25.97
C ASP A 82 -46.39 -30.70 27.01
N PHE A 83 -45.16 -30.17 27.08
CA PHE A 83 -44.77 -29.09 28.02
C PHE A 83 -44.09 -27.87 27.33
N PRO A 84 -44.81 -27.08 26.52
CA PRO A 84 -44.24 -25.99 25.72
C PRO A 84 -43.82 -24.73 26.50
N TYR A 85 -44.28 -24.56 27.74
CA TYR A 85 -43.96 -23.36 28.55
C TYR A 85 -42.49 -23.27 29.00
N PHE A 86 -41.79 -24.41 29.09
CA PHE A 86 -40.40 -24.46 29.54
C PHE A 86 -39.38 -24.72 28.43
N SER A 87 -39.77 -25.18 27.24
CA SER A 87 -38.82 -25.43 26.14
C SER A 87 -38.53 -24.17 25.32
N VAL A 88 -39.54 -23.32 25.09
CA VAL A 88 -39.45 -22.15 24.21
C VAL A 88 -38.55 -21.02 24.77
N PRO A 89 -38.65 -20.60 26.05
CA PRO A 89 -37.77 -19.57 26.60
C PRO A 89 -36.29 -19.99 26.60
N PHE A 90 -36.03 -21.28 26.81
CA PHE A 90 -34.68 -21.84 26.87
C PHE A 90 -34.08 -22.06 25.47
N MET A 91 -34.90 -22.36 24.46
CA MET A 91 -34.47 -22.40 23.06
C MET A 91 -34.09 -21.00 22.56
N LEU A 92 -34.86 -19.96 22.92
CA LEU A 92 -34.54 -18.56 22.60
C LEU A 92 -33.24 -18.09 23.27
N LEU A 93 -32.99 -18.50 24.51
CA LEU A 93 -31.75 -18.16 25.23
C LEU A 93 -30.50 -18.77 24.56
N SER A 94 -30.61 -19.99 24.02
CA SER A 94 -29.49 -20.64 23.32
C SER A 94 -29.18 -20.00 21.96
N ILE A 95 -30.20 -19.51 21.25
CA ILE A 95 -30.06 -18.74 20.00
C ILE A 95 -29.29 -17.42 20.23
N VAL A 96 -29.39 -16.81 21.42
CA VAL A 96 -28.68 -15.56 21.75
C VAL A 96 -27.27 -15.81 22.31
N LEU A 97 -27.10 -16.84 23.14
CA LEU A 97 -25.81 -17.10 23.80
C LEU A 97 -24.76 -17.70 22.85
N LEU A 98 -25.17 -18.47 21.83
CA LEU A 98 -24.26 -19.07 20.87
C LEU A 98 -23.52 -18.03 19.99
N PRO A 99 -24.20 -17.06 19.35
CA PRO A 99 -23.55 -15.98 18.60
C PRO A 99 -22.72 -15.05 19.49
N LEU A 100 -23.20 -14.76 20.71
CA LEU A 100 -22.49 -13.88 21.64
C LEU A 100 -21.18 -14.52 22.14
N GLY A 101 -21.20 -15.82 22.42
CA GLY A 101 -20.00 -16.60 22.75
C GLY A 101 -19.01 -16.66 21.58
N TRP A 102 -19.50 -16.83 20.35
CA TRP A 102 -18.68 -16.79 19.14
C TRP A 102 -18.06 -15.40 18.90
N TYR A 103 -18.82 -14.33 19.11
CA TYR A 103 -18.36 -12.95 18.94
C TYR A 103 -17.29 -12.57 19.98
N LEU A 104 -17.48 -12.94 21.25
CA LEU A 104 -16.51 -12.68 22.31
C LEU A 104 -15.21 -13.50 22.12
N ASP A 105 -15.31 -14.78 21.72
CA ASP A 105 -14.13 -15.62 21.40
C ASP A 105 -13.36 -15.09 20.19
N ARG A 106 -14.05 -14.55 19.16
CA ARG A 106 -13.41 -13.92 18.01
C ARG A 106 -12.65 -12.65 18.41
N ARG A 107 -13.23 -11.84 19.30
CA ARG A 107 -12.60 -10.61 19.82
C ARG A 107 -11.36 -10.92 20.67
N GLU A 108 -11.43 -11.93 21.53
CA GLU A 108 -10.30 -12.34 22.38
C GLU A 108 -9.17 -13.00 21.57
N LYS A 109 -9.50 -13.79 20.54
CA LYS A 109 -8.50 -14.35 19.60
C LYS A 109 -7.82 -13.29 18.75
N GLN A 110 -8.53 -12.24 18.36
CA GLN A 110 -7.97 -11.12 17.60
C GLN A 110 -6.99 -10.31 18.46
N GLN A 111 -7.36 -10.00 19.71
CA GLN A 111 -6.47 -9.32 20.65
C GLN A 111 -5.25 -10.17 21.06
N ARG A 112 -5.40 -11.50 21.18
CA ARG A 112 -4.26 -12.39 21.43
C ARG A 112 -3.34 -12.50 20.22
N ARG A 113 -3.87 -12.55 18.99
CA ARG A 113 -3.04 -12.53 17.76
C ARG A 113 -2.31 -11.20 17.56
N GLU A 114 -2.92 -10.09 17.94
CA GLU A 114 -2.27 -8.77 17.92
C GLU A 114 -1.17 -8.67 18.99
N LYS A 115 -1.42 -9.15 20.22
CA LYS A 115 -0.38 -9.20 21.27
C LYS A 115 0.73 -10.20 20.95
N GLU A 116 0.40 -11.41 20.50
CA GLU A 116 1.37 -12.41 20.06
C GLU A 116 2.15 -11.92 18.83
N GLY A 117 1.50 -11.23 17.89
CA GLY A 117 2.16 -10.58 16.75
C GLY A 117 3.08 -9.42 17.16
N GLN A 118 2.68 -8.60 18.13
CA GLN A 118 3.53 -7.54 18.70
C GLN A 118 4.68 -8.09 19.54
N ASP A 119 4.45 -9.13 20.33
CA ASP A 119 5.46 -9.76 21.17
C ASP A 119 6.43 -10.58 20.32
N MET A 120 5.95 -11.26 19.28
CA MET A 120 6.77 -11.92 18.27
C MET A 120 7.53 -10.90 17.42
N GLY A 121 6.91 -9.78 17.04
CA GLY A 121 7.58 -8.65 16.37
C GLY A 121 8.66 -8.00 17.25
N LYS A 122 8.43 -7.87 18.56
CA LYS A 122 9.44 -7.40 19.54
C LYS A 122 10.53 -8.43 19.80
N ALA A 123 10.21 -9.72 19.83
CA ALA A 123 11.17 -10.80 20.02
C ALA A 123 12.06 -10.98 18.78
N ILE A 124 11.47 -10.96 17.58
CA ILE A 124 12.16 -10.92 16.29
C ILE A 124 12.99 -9.66 16.20
N GLY A 125 12.43 -8.49 16.55
CA GLY A 125 13.17 -7.23 16.64
C GLY A 125 14.38 -7.33 17.58
N LYS A 126 14.21 -7.85 18.80
CA LYS A 126 15.33 -8.04 19.75
C LYS A 126 16.36 -9.08 19.31
N ALA A 127 15.96 -10.11 18.58
CA ALA A 127 16.86 -11.14 18.08
C ALA A 127 17.62 -10.68 16.82
N ILE A 128 16.96 -9.94 15.93
CA ILE A 128 17.49 -9.47 14.66
C ILE A 128 18.26 -8.16 14.81
N THR A 129 17.89 -7.26 15.73
CA THR A 129 18.61 -5.98 15.95
C THR A 129 20.11 -6.16 16.19
N PRO A 130 20.59 -7.06 17.08
CA PRO A 130 22.03 -7.27 17.24
C PRO A 130 22.68 -7.93 16.02
N ILE A 131 21.94 -8.72 15.24
CA ILE A 131 22.44 -9.32 13.99
C ILE A 131 22.54 -8.25 12.89
N ILE A 132 21.54 -7.39 12.74
CA ILE A 132 21.57 -6.23 11.84
C ILE A 132 22.67 -5.28 12.29
N GLN A 133 22.83 -5.00 13.59
CA GLN A 133 23.90 -4.14 14.08
C GLN A 133 25.28 -4.76 13.88
N ALA A 134 25.45 -6.06 14.12
CA ALA A 134 26.70 -6.77 13.84
C ALA A 134 27.01 -6.78 12.34
N LEU A 135 26.03 -7.07 11.48
CA LEU A 135 26.18 -6.98 10.02
C LEU A 135 26.40 -5.54 9.56
N THR A 136 25.79 -4.54 10.19
CA THR A 136 25.98 -3.12 9.86
C THR A 136 27.37 -2.65 10.29
N GLU A 137 27.89 -3.11 11.43
CA GLU A 137 29.26 -2.82 11.87
C GLU A 137 30.30 -3.59 11.07
N GLU A 138 30.02 -4.83 10.66
CA GLU A 138 30.88 -5.63 9.78
C GLU A 138 30.85 -5.10 8.33
N ILE A 139 29.71 -4.61 7.85
CA ILE A 139 29.58 -3.86 6.59
C ILE A 139 30.26 -2.51 6.71
N LYS A 140 30.11 -1.76 7.82
CA LYS A 140 30.85 -0.50 8.03
C LYS A 140 32.35 -0.72 8.10
N GLN A 141 32.82 -1.80 8.74
CA GLN A 141 34.24 -2.13 8.82
C GLN A 141 34.77 -2.65 7.49
N ASN A 142 34.03 -3.48 6.76
CA ASN A 142 34.40 -3.89 5.40
C ASN A 142 34.30 -2.75 4.39
N ILE A 143 33.35 -1.83 4.53
CA ILE A 143 33.31 -0.56 3.79
C ILE A 143 34.47 0.33 4.22
N HIS A 144 34.88 0.36 5.50
CA HIS A 144 36.03 1.17 5.93
C HIS A 144 37.36 0.58 5.42
N ILE A 145 37.47 -0.76 5.34
CA ILE A 145 38.62 -1.46 4.80
C ILE A 145 38.65 -1.37 3.26
N GLN A 146 37.50 -1.33 2.56
CA GLN A 146 37.43 -1.08 1.11
C GLN A 146 37.51 0.41 0.73
N LYS A 147 37.03 1.35 1.57
CA LYS A 147 37.05 2.81 1.32
C LYS A 147 38.46 3.42 1.47
N VAL A 148 39.42 2.66 1.99
CA VAL A 148 40.83 3.08 2.07
C VAL A 148 41.61 2.82 0.77
N GLU A 149 41.06 2.05 -0.18
CA GLU A 149 41.73 1.77 -1.46
C GLU A 149 40.86 2.18 -2.67
N SER A 150 40.54 3.47 -2.76
CA SER A 150 40.34 4.30 -3.98
C SER A 150 39.43 5.49 -3.65
N ASN A 151 40.01 6.55 -3.10
CA ASN A 151 39.29 7.76 -2.70
C ASN A 151 38.96 8.67 -3.90
N GLU A 152 38.48 8.10 -5.00
CA GLU A 152 38.07 8.86 -6.18
C GLU A 152 36.55 8.99 -6.16
N TRP A 153 36.07 10.20 -5.90
CA TRP A 153 34.65 10.51 -5.97
C TRP A 153 34.12 10.20 -7.37
N THR A 154 33.04 9.42 -7.45
CA THR A 154 32.40 9.06 -8.72
C THR A 154 31.10 9.84 -8.90
N PRO A 155 30.83 10.37 -10.10
CA PRO A 155 29.56 11.03 -10.40
C PRO A 155 28.35 10.10 -10.18
N PRO A 156 27.22 10.62 -9.70
CA PRO A 156 26.02 9.83 -9.47
C PRO A 156 25.45 9.29 -10.79
N ARG A 157 24.92 8.06 -10.76
CA ARG A 157 24.26 7.41 -11.91
C ARG A 157 22.88 6.90 -11.51
N ASP A 158 22.01 7.82 -11.09
CA ASP A 158 20.67 7.54 -10.56
C ASP A 158 19.68 7.10 -11.66
N THR A 159 19.90 5.95 -12.30
CA THR A 159 19.06 5.46 -13.40
C THR A 159 17.90 4.56 -12.95
N ALA A 160 17.91 4.09 -11.69
CA ALA A 160 16.93 3.16 -11.13
C ALA A 160 16.20 3.71 -9.88
N ILE A 161 16.29 5.01 -9.61
CA ILE A 161 15.64 5.64 -8.44
C ILE A 161 14.14 5.84 -8.67
N LEU A 162 13.74 6.13 -9.90
CA LEU A 162 12.33 6.27 -10.28
C LEU A 162 11.72 4.90 -10.63
N PRO A 163 10.42 4.69 -10.34
CA PRO A 163 9.74 3.45 -10.71
C PRO A 163 9.65 3.31 -12.23
N LEU A 164 10.25 2.23 -12.74
CA LEU A 164 10.18 1.87 -14.15
C LEU A 164 8.77 1.41 -14.53
N PRO A 165 8.36 1.56 -15.81
CA PRO A 165 7.15 0.94 -16.33
C PRO A 165 7.11 -0.57 -16.07
N PRO A 166 5.92 -1.19 -15.95
CA PRO A 166 5.80 -2.64 -15.76
C PRO A 166 6.60 -3.41 -16.81
N ALA A 167 7.42 -4.38 -16.39
CA ALA A 167 8.29 -5.13 -17.30
C ALA A 167 7.49 -5.86 -18.40
N SER A 168 6.26 -6.28 -18.11
CA SER A 168 5.35 -6.95 -19.04
C SER A 168 4.86 -6.06 -20.18
N SER A 169 4.87 -4.73 -20.02
CA SER A 169 4.44 -3.78 -21.06
C SER A 169 5.57 -2.91 -21.58
N GLY A 170 6.52 -2.52 -20.72
CA GLY A 170 7.41 -1.40 -20.99
C GLY A 170 6.65 -0.08 -21.03
N LEU A 171 7.31 0.98 -21.48
CA LEU A 171 6.65 2.26 -21.77
C LEU A 171 5.90 2.16 -23.11
N VAL A 172 4.62 2.52 -23.10
CA VAL A 172 3.73 2.45 -24.28
C VAL A 172 3.18 3.85 -24.59
N GLY A 173 3.07 4.18 -25.87
CA GLY A 173 2.40 5.40 -26.33
C GLY A 173 3.10 6.72 -26.01
N ARG A 174 4.38 6.70 -25.58
CA ARG A 174 5.12 7.92 -25.18
C ARG A 174 6.37 8.22 -26.02
N ALA A 175 6.41 7.70 -27.24
CA ALA A 175 7.58 7.84 -28.12
C ALA A 175 7.83 9.31 -28.51
N THR A 176 6.76 10.06 -28.81
CA THR A 176 6.85 11.48 -29.18
C THR A 176 7.36 12.32 -28.03
N GLU A 177 6.86 12.10 -26.81
CA GLU A 177 7.24 12.85 -25.62
C GLU A 177 8.65 12.48 -25.15
N GLN A 178 9.06 11.20 -25.30
CA GLN A 178 10.46 10.82 -25.12
C GLN A 178 11.37 11.51 -26.13
N GLN A 179 10.99 11.55 -27.41
CA GLN A 179 11.78 12.23 -28.43
C GLN A 179 11.83 13.74 -28.17
N TRP A 180 10.74 14.35 -27.72
CA TRP A 180 10.68 15.78 -27.35
C TRP A 180 11.72 16.13 -26.29
N LEU A 181 11.83 15.31 -25.23
CA LEU A 181 12.82 15.53 -24.18
C LEU A 181 14.23 15.16 -24.63
N ARG A 182 14.39 14.04 -25.34
CA ARG A 182 15.70 13.59 -25.85
C ARG A 182 16.32 14.62 -26.77
N ALA A 183 15.53 15.21 -27.68
CA ALA A 183 15.97 16.27 -28.57
C ALA A 183 16.52 17.46 -27.78
N ARG A 184 15.77 17.95 -26.78
CA ARG A 184 16.18 19.07 -25.93
C ARG A 184 17.42 18.79 -25.08
N LEU A 185 17.56 17.55 -24.61
CA LEU A 185 18.70 17.12 -23.80
C LEU A 185 19.96 16.87 -24.63
N LEU A 186 19.85 16.39 -25.86
CA LEU A 186 21.01 15.86 -26.61
C LEU A 186 21.34 16.68 -27.85
N GLU A 187 20.33 17.19 -28.56
CA GLU A 187 20.54 17.96 -29.79
C GLU A 187 21.05 19.36 -29.44
N GLY A 188 22.18 19.76 -30.03
CA GLY A 188 22.83 21.04 -29.75
C GLY A 188 23.55 21.14 -28.39
N LYS A 189 23.58 20.07 -27.57
CA LYS A 189 24.16 20.06 -26.20
C LYS A 189 23.66 21.22 -25.32
N THR A 190 22.40 21.61 -25.50
CA THR A 190 21.79 22.71 -24.76
C THR A 190 21.58 22.32 -23.29
N THR A 191 21.79 23.27 -22.39
CA THR A 191 21.49 23.14 -20.96
C THR A 191 20.28 24.01 -20.66
N GLY A 192 19.28 23.45 -19.99
CA GLY A 192 18.03 24.14 -19.71
C GLY A 192 17.18 23.38 -18.70
N VAL A 193 16.00 23.92 -18.42
CA VAL A 193 14.99 23.38 -17.52
C VAL A 193 13.76 23.00 -18.34
N TRP A 194 13.42 21.73 -18.35
CA TRP A 194 12.26 21.20 -19.06
C TRP A 194 11.29 20.54 -18.11
N ALA A 195 9.99 20.66 -18.38
CA ALA A 195 8.97 20.10 -17.51
C ALA A 195 7.97 19.21 -18.26
N PHE A 196 7.56 18.15 -17.57
CA PHE A 196 6.33 17.43 -17.88
C PHE A 196 5.26 17.77 -16.85
N ALA A 197 4.16 18.36 -17.31
CA ALA A 197 2.98 18.68 -16.52
C ALA A 197 1.84 17.70 -16.85
N GLY A 198 0.78 17.68 -16.05
CA GLY A 198 -0.44 16.94 -16.35
C GLY A 198 -0.96 16.11 -15.18
N MET A 199 -2.10 15.46 -15.34
CA MET A 199 -2.77 14.76 -14.23
C MET A 199 -1.90 13.68 -13.55
N GLY A 200 -2.10 13.44 -12.25
CA GLY A 200 -1.44 12.34 -11.55
C GLY A 200 -1.80 11.00 -12.19
N GLY A 201 -0.85 10.08 -12.35
CA GLY A 201 -1.09 8.73 -12.88
C GLY A 201 -1.05 8.57 -14.41
N VAL A 202 -0.85 9.64 -15.18
CA VAL A 202 -0.73 9.60 -16.66
C VAL A 202 0.61 9.06 -17.19
N GLY A 203 1.59 8.84 -16.31
CA GLY A 203 2.87 8.19 -16.65
C GLY A 203 4.10 9.10 -16.78
N LYS A 204 4.06 10.35 -16.31
CA LYS A 204 5.23 11.28 -16.37
C LYS A 204 6.50 10.71 -15.73
N THR A 205 6.38 10.17 -14.51
CA THR A 205 7.49 9.56 -13.79
C THR A 205 8.06 8.37 -14.56
N SER A 206 7.20 7.50 -15.09
CA SER A 206 7.62 6.35 -15.89
C SER A 206 8.28 6.75 -17.21
N LEU A 207 7.85 7.85 -17.83
CA LEU A 207 8.46 8.41 -19.04
C LEU A 207 9.91 8.83 -18.75
N VAL A 208 10.14 9.59 -17.68
CA VAL A 208 11.49 10.00 -17.27
C VAL A 208 12.33 8.79 -16.86
N ALA A 209 11.78 7.91 -16.02
CA ALA A 209 12.45 6.69 -15.55
C ALA A 209 12.96 5.82 -16.70
N ASP A 210 12.16 5.63 -17.75
CA ASP A 210 12.53 4.84 -18.91
C ASP A 210 13.58 5.52 -19.81
N LEU A 211 13.68 6.86 -19.77
CA LEU A 211 14.67 7.62 -20.54
C LEU A 211 16.06 7.63 -19.87
N LEU A 212 16.15 7.76 -18.54
CA LEU A 212 17.42 7.96 -17.84
C LEU A 212 18.50 6.91 -18.17
N PRO A 213 18.22 5.59 -18.16
CA PRO A 213 19.21 4.59 -18.52
C PRO A 213 19.71 4.72 -19.97
N LYS A 214 18.88 5.23 -20.88
CA LYS A 214 19.18 5.34 -22.32
C LYS A 214 20.10 6.51 -22.66
N ILE A 215 20.25 7.47 -21.74
CA ILE A 215 21.03 8.71 -21.94
C ILE A 215 22.16 8.85 -20.91
N VAL A 216 22.38 7.87 -20.04
CA VAL A 216 23.34 7.98 -18.93
C VAL A 216 24.77 8.29 -19.38
N GLU A 217 25.19 7.73 -20.51
CA GLU A 217 26.53 7.96 -21.06
C GLU A 217 26.68 9.36 -21.69
N ASP A 218 25.59 10.07 -21.99
CA ASP A 218 25.61 11.45 -22.49
C ASP A 218 25.85 12.50 -21.39
N PHE A 219 25.80 12.08 -20.11
CA PHE A 219 25.98 12.89 -18.91
C PHE A 219 27.13 12.37 -18.04
N PRO A 220 28.40 12.52 -18.48
CA PRO A 220 29.58 12.01 -17.77
C PRO A 220 29.84 12.71 -16.42
N GLY A 221 29.19 13.85 -16.16
CA GLY A 221 29.16 14.53 -14.86
C GLY A 221 28.11 13.98 -13.90
N GLY A 222 27.29 13.03 -14.35
CA GLY A 222 26.34 12.30 -13.55
C GLY A 222 24.88 12.69 -13.78
N ILE A 223 24.00 11.77 -13.38
CA ILE A 223 22.55 11.95 -13.28
C ILE A 223 22.18 11.87 -11.81
N GLY A 224 21.57 12.93 -11.29
CA GLY A 224 21.01 12.98 -9.94
C GLY A 224 19.49 13.03 -9.98
N VAL A 225 18.83 12.08 -9.31
CA VAL A 225 17.37 12.02 -9.21
C VAL A 225 16.91 12.41 -7.81
N ILE A 226 15.94 13.31 -7.76
CA ILE A 226 15.29 13.79 -6.55
C ILE A 226 13.80 13.47 -6.63
N ARG A 227 13.29 12.72 -5.65
CA ARG A 227 11.85 12.50 -5.47
C ARG A 227 11.31 13.60 -4.55
N ALA A 228 10.54 14.54 -5.10
CA ALA A 228 10.07 15.73 -4.42
C ALA A 228 8.72 15.56 -3.71
N ASN A 229 8.27 14.31 -3.49
CA ASN A 229 7.09 13.99 -2.70
C ASN A 229 7.16 14.68 -1.32
N GLU A 230 6.12 15.44 -0.98
CA GLU A 230 5.98 16.10 0.33
C GLU A 230 7.10 17.12 0.64
N ILE A 231 7.90 17.54 -0.35
CA ILE A 231 8.94 18.55 -0.17
C ILE A 231 8.33 19.95 -0.29
N THR A 232 8.44 20.74 0.78
CA THR A 232 7.92 22.11 0.84
C THR A 232 8.99 23.20 0.92
N ASP A 233 10.26 22.83 1.18
CA ASP A 233 11.44 23.72 1.19
C ASP A 233 12.46 23.24 0.13
N PRO A 234 12.77 24.04 -0.91
CA PRO A 234 13.79 23.71 -1.92
C PRO A 234 15.18 23.42 -1.33
N GLN A 235 15.46 23.87 -0.10
CA GLN A 235 16.72 23.56 0.57
C GLN A 235 16.89 22.07 0.86
N ILE A 236 15.80 21.31 0.97
CA ILE A 236 15.86 19.84 1.09
C ILE A 236 16.43 19.25 -0.21
N ILE A 237 15.99 19.74 -1.38
CA ILE A 237 16.51 19.33 -2.68
C ILE A 237 18.00 19.69 -2.79
N ILE A 238 18.39 20.89 -2.40
CA ILE A 238 19.81 21.32 -2.39
C ILE A 238 20.66 20.37 -1.54
N ARG A 239 20.19 19.99 -0.35
CA ARG A 239 20.92 19.05 0.52
C ARG A 239 21.07 17.68 -0.14
N GLN A 240 20.02 17.13 -0.72
CA GLN A 240 20.09 15.85 -1.44
C GLN A 240 21.02 15.92 -2.67
N LEU A 241 21.06 17.06 -3.36
CA LEU A 241 22.03 17.28 -4.43
C LEU A 241 23.46 17.39 -3.90
N VAL A 242 23.67 17.98 -2.71
CA VAL A 242 24.98 17.97 -2.04
C VAL A 242 25.43 16.56 -1.71
N GLU A 243 24.55 15.70 -1.19
CA GLU A 243 24.87 14.28 -0.91
C GLU A 243 25.36 13.54 -2.17
N LYS A 244 24.85 13.92 -3.35
CA LYS A 244 25.15 13.25 -4.62
C LYS A 244 26.35 13.85 -5.36
N PHE A 245 26.42 15.18 -5.45
CA PHE A 245 27.34 15.88 -6.34
C PHE A 245 28.54 16.53 -5.64
N VAL A 246 28.57 16.60 -4.31
CA VAL A 246 29.70 17.17 -3.58
C VAL A 246 30.57 16.03 -3.03
N PRO A 247 31.89 16.03 -3.31
CA PRO A 247 32.80 15.11 -2.66
C PRO A 247 32.72 15.21 -1.13
N ASN A 248 32.51 14.08 -0.45
CA ASN A 248 32.22 14.00 0.99
C ASN A 248 30.92 14.72 1.42
N GLY A 249 29.95 14.86 0.53
CA GLY A 249 28.65 15.50 0.78
C GLY A 249 27.91 14.95 2.01
N PRO A 250 27.75 13.62 2.18
CA PRO A 250 27.13 13.04 3.36
C PRO A 250 27.83 13.45 4.66
N GLU A 251 29.17 13.34 4.70
CA GLU A 251 29.96 13.71 5.88
C GLU A 251 29.88 15.21 6.20
N LEU A 252 29.74 16.06 5.17
CA LEU A 252 29.56 17.51 5.33
C LEU A 252 28.20 17.86 5.95
N LEU A 253 27.14 17.13 5.60
CA LEU A 253 25.79 17.38 6.13
C LEU A 253 25.60 16.82 7.54
N GLU A 254 26.22 15.69 7.86
CA GLU A 254 26.17 15.07 9.20
C GLU A 254 26.85 15.91 10.28
N ARG A 255 27.91 16.65 9.92
CA ARG A 255 28.62 17.56 10.85
C ARG A 255 27.79 18.74 11.33
N GLY A 256 26.57 18.92 10.81
CA GLY A 256 25.53 19.79 11.39
C GLY A 256 25.79 21.30 11.33
N ALA A 257 26.82 21.76 10.62
CA ALA A 257 27.32 23.14 10.73
C ALA A 257 27.17 24.01 9.46
N LEU A 258 26.61 23.48 8.36
CA LEU A 258 26.50 24.26 7.13
C LEU A 258 25.21 25.08 7.10
N THR A 259 25.37 26.40 6.96
CA THR A 259 24.26 27.32 6.70
C THR A 259 23.65 27.06 5.31
N LYS A 260 22.39 27.47 5.08
CA LYS A 260 21.73 27.36 3.76
C LYS A 260 22.61 27.93 2.62
N ALA A 261 23.26 29.06 2.87
CA ALA A 261 24.18 29.70 1.93
C ALA A 261 25.46 28.87 1.69
N ALA A 262 26.05 28.32 2.75
CA ALA A 262 27.24 27.47 2.63
C ALA A 262 26.94 26.18 1.84
N THR A 263 25.81 25.53 2.11
CA THR A 263 25.36 24.33 1.38
C THR A 263 25.16 24.63 -0.10
N SER A 264 24.47 25.72 -0.42
CA SER A 264 24.23 26.15 -1.81
C SER A 264 25.54 26.49 -2.54
N SER A 265 26.47 27.17 -1.85
CA SER A 265 27.79 27.52 -2.37
C SER A 265 28.64 26.28 -2.69
N ARG A 266 28.62 25.25 -1.81
CA ARG A 266 29.33 23.98 -2.03
C ARG A 266 28.79 23.21 -3.23
N LEU A 267 27.46 23.14 -3.36
CA LEU A 267 26.82 22.52 -4.52
C LEU A 267 27.21 23.25 -5.81
N SER A 268 27.04 24.58 -5.83
CA SER A 268 27.36 25.43 -6.98
C SER A 268 28.82 25.29 -7.42
N SER A 269 29.76 25.25 -6.46
CA SER A 269 31.20 25.07 -6.75
C SER A 269 31.47 23.71 -7.39
N SER A 270 30.93 22.63 -6.83
CA SER A 270 31.17 21.26 -7.33
C SER A 270 30.57 21.05 -8.73
N LEU A 271 29.36 21.57 -8.97
CA LEU A 271 28.73 21.52 -10.30
C LEU A 271 29.51 22.38 -11.32
N THR A 272 30.04 23.53 -10.90
CA THR A 272 30.85 24.39 -11.75
C THR A 272 32.18 23.73 -12.13
N GLU A 273 32.82 23.00 -11.21
CA GLU A 273 34.03 22.22 -11.49
C GLU A 273 33.79 21.11 -12.53
N LEU A 274 32.66 20.39 -12.42
CA LEU A 274 32.23 19.42 -13.43
C LEU A 274 32.06 20.07 -14.80
N ARG A 275 31.38 21.21 -14.85
CA ARG A 275 31.18 22.01 -16.07
C ARG A 275 32.51 22.44 -16.69
N ILE A 276 33.43 23.00 -15.90
CA ILE A 276 34.76 23.44 -16.36
C ILE A 276 35.55 22.24 -16.91
N SER A 277 35.37 21.06 -16.33
CA SER A 277 35.95 19.81 -16.80
C SER A 277 35.26 19.22 -18.04
N GLY A 278 34.28 19.92 -18.63
CA GLY A 278 33.51 19.47 -19.79
C GLY A 278 32.53 18.34 -19.47
N LYS A 279 32.27 18.04 -18.20
CA LYS A 279 31.39 16.96 -17.75
C LYS A 279 29.95 17.48 -17.57
N ARG A 280 29.04 17.01 -18.43
CA ARG A 280 27.62 17.39 -18.39
C ARG A 280 26.87 16.71 -17.26
N VAL A 281 25.96 17.44 -16.61
CA VAL A 281 25.15 16.97 -15.48
C VAL A 281 23.66 17.08 -15.82
N LEU A 282 22.89 16.07 -15.42
CA LEU A 282 21.43 16.07 -15.44
C LEU A 282 20.86 15.92 -14.04
N VAL A 283 19.88 16.75 -13.69
CA VAL A 283 19.09 16.62 -12.47
C VAL A 283 17.63 16.39 -12.84
N ALA A 284 17.07 15.27 -12.39
CA ALA A 284 15.63 15.00 -12.52
C ALA A 284 14.94 15.23 -11.17
N ILE A 285 13.94 16.12 -11.14
CA ILE A 285 13.12 16.42 -9.96
C ILE A 285 11.72 15.90 -10.22
N ASP A 286 11.41 14.73 -9.64
CA ASP A 286 10.15 14.03 -9.85
C ASP A 286 9.10 14.44 -8.82
N ASN A 287 7.86 14.62 -9.27
CA ASN A 287 6.69 14.95 -8.47
C ASN A 287 6.82 16.25 -7.67
N VAL A 288 7.16 17.35 -8.36
CA VAL A 288 7.09 18.70 -7.79
C VAL A 288 5.62 19.06 -7.55
N GLU A 289 5.29 19.29 -6.29
CA GLU A 289 3.96 19.72 -5.86
C GLU A 289 3.76 21.24 -5.98
N ALA A 290 2.51 21.66 -6.13
CA ALA A 290 2.11 23.06 -6.34
C ALA A 290 2.74 24.04 -5.33
N ALA A 291 2.76 23.66 -4.06
CA ALA A 291 3.30 24.47 -2.98
C ALA A 291 4.81 24.75 -3.09
N LEU A 292 5.54 23.91 -3.83
CA LEU A 292 6.97 24.06 -4.06
C LEU A 292 7.28 24.93 -5.27
N ILE A 293 6.42 24.94 -6.30
CA ILE A 293 6.64 25.64 -7.59
C ILE A 293 7.09 27.10 -7.40
N PRO A 294 6.40 27.96 -6.61
CA PRO A 294 6.80 29.36 -6.44
C PRO A 294 8.16 29.55 -5.77
N LYS A 295 8.68 28.52 -5.09
CA LYS A 295 9.93 28.57 -4.32
C LYS A 295 11.12 28.03 -5.13
N LEU A 296 10.89 27.42 -6.30
CA LEU A 296 11.96 26.77 -7.07
C LEU A 296 12.95 27.74 -7.71
N LYS A 297 12.58 29.01 -7.90
CA LYS A 297 13.39 29.97 -8.67
C LYS A 297 14.87 29.99 -8.26
N GLN A 298 15.15 30.13 -6.96
CA GLN A 298 16.53 30.21 -6.48
C GLN A 298 17.34 28.93 -6.74
N LEU A 299 16.71 27.76 -6.60
CA LEU A 299 17.33 26.48 -6.90
C LEU A 299 17.63 26.37 -8.40
N LEU A 300 16.66 26.70 -9.26
CA LEU A 300 16.82 26.62 -10.70
C LEU A 300 17.85 27.62 -11.23
N ASP A 301 17.87 28.86 -10.72
CA ASP A 301 18.89 29.85 -11.05
C ASP A 301 20.31 29.32 -10.72
N LEU A 302 20.48 28.64 -9.57
CA LEU A 302 21.74 28.05 -9.17
C LEU A 302 22.18 26.93 -10.13
N LEU A 303 21.27 26.03 -10.50
CA LEU A 303 21.54 24.93 -11.42
C LEU A 303 21.83 25.46 -12.84
N GLN A 304 21.09 26.46 -13.29
CA GLN A 304 21.27 27.11 -14.59
C GLN A 304 22.62 27.83 -14.68
N ALA A 305 23.05 28.54 -13.63
CA ALA A 305 24.36 29.17 -13.58
C ALA A 305 25.51 28.16 -13.70
N ALA A 306 25.32 26.94 -13.19
CA ALA A 306 26.25 25.82 -13.34
C ALA A 306 26.04 25.01 -14.63
N GLN A 307 25.17 25.46 -15.54
CA GLN A 307 24.83 24.77 -16.80
C GLN A 307 24.39 23.31 -16.60
N VAL A 308 23.63 23.06 -15.53
CA VAL A 308 23.01 21.75 -15.29
C VAL A 308 21.73 21.65 -16.12
N SER A 309 21.55 20.52 -16.79
CA SER A 309 20.27 20.18 -17.43
C SER A 309 19.28 19.71 -16.38
N VAL A 310 18.04 20.19 -16.40
CA VAL A 310 17.03 19.87 -15.39
C VAL A 310 15.77 19.35 -16.06
N VAL A 311 15.22 18.25 -15.55
CA VAL A 311 13.91 17.72 -15.95
C VAL A 311 13.01 17.68 -14.73
N ILE A 312 11.83 18.26 -14.84
CA ILE A 312 10.86 18.32 -13.74
C ILE A 312 9.60 17.55 -14.15
N THR A 313 9.03 16.76 -13.24
CA THR A 313 7.66 16.28 -13.38
C THR A 313 6.76 16.95 -12.35
N SER A 314 5.59 17.42 -12.76
CA SER A 314 4.61 18.04 -11.87
C SER A 314 3.19 17.69 -12.29
N ARG A 315 2.26 17.79 -11.34
CA ARG A 315 0.83 17.67 -11.63
C ARG A 315 0.25 18.94 -12.25
N GLU A 316 0.81 20.08 -11.88
CA GLU A 316 0.41 21.39 -12.36
C GLU A 316 1.42 21.89 -13.39
N GLU A 317 0.97 22.82 -14.23
CA GLU A 317 1.88 23.50 -15.15
C GLU A 317 2.83 24.40 -14.34
N LEU A 318 4.11 24.38 -14.71
CA LEU A 318 5.10 25.27 -14.09
C LEU A 318 5.00 26.65 -14.73
N ASP A 319 5.23 27.71 -13.95
CA ASP A 319 5.35 29.07 -14.47
C ASP A 319 6.44 29.11 -15.55
N THR A 320 6.11 29.66 -16.72
CA THR A 320 7.01 29.88 -17.87
C THR A 320 8.29 30.65 -17.52
N ARG A 321 8.35 31.34 -16.38
CA ARG A 321 9.56 31.99 -15.85
C ARG A 321 10.55 31.01 -15.19
N LEU A 322 10.12 29.79 -14.88
CA LEU A 322 10.91 28.77 -14.20
C LEU A 322 11.47 27.72 -15.18
N VAL A 323 10.86 27.56 -16.35
CA VAL A 323 11.19 26.50 -17.32
C VAL A 323 11.42 27.09 -18.70
N ASP A 324 12.34 26.52 -19.45
CA ASP A 324 12.60 26.93 -20.84
C ASP A 324 11.54 26.38 -21.79
N ASP A 325 11.00 25.19 -21.50
CA ASP A 325 9.90 24.58 -22.25
C ASP A 325 9.15 23.55 -21.38
N SER A 326 7.86 23.37 -21.64
CA SER A 326 7.01 22.42 -20.94
C SER A 326 6.17 21.61 -21.91
N LEU A 327 5.89 20.36 -21.55
CA LEU A 327 4.96 19.52 -22.29
C LEU A 327 3.91 18.96 -21.34
N GLU A 328 2.64 19.23 -21.66
CA GLU A 328 1.51 18.63 -20.96
C GLU A 328 1.30 17.19 -21.42
N ILE A 329 1.26 16.27 -20.46
CA ILE A 329 1.05 14.85 -20.68
C ILE A 329 -0.42 14.52 -20.41
N SER A 330 -1.15 14.22 -21.49
CA SER A 330 -2.56 13.81 -21.45
C SER A 330 -2.73 12.33 -21.10
N VAL A 331 -3.98 11.89 -20.95
CA VAL A 331 -4.34 10.46 -21.02
C VAL A 331 -3.95 9.85 -22.38
N LEU A 332 -3.91 8.52 -22.45
CA LEU A 332 -3.56 7.81 -23.67
C LEU A 332 -4.68 7.94 -24.73
N SER A 333 -4.33 7.84 -26.01
CA SER A 333 -5.33 7.61 -27.06
C SER A 333 -5.93 6.21 -26.92
N ASP A 334 -7.07 5.97 -27.58
CA ASP A 334 -7.71 4.64 -27.59
C ASP A 334 -6.72 3.56 -28.07
N GLU A 335 -5.96 3.84 -29.13
CA GLU A 335 -4.98 2.91 -29.70
C GLU A 335 -3.86 2.59 -28.70
N MET A 336 -3.32 3.62 -28.04
CA MET A 336 -2.24 3.46 -27.06
C MET A 336 -2.72 2.79 -25.77
N ALA A 337 -3.96 3.05 -25.35
CA ALA A 337 -4.58 2.42 -24.19
C ALA A 337 -4.82 0.93 -24.43
N VAL A 338 -5.36 0.57 -25.60
CA VAL A 338 -5.54 -0.83 -26.03
C VAL A 338 -4.20 -1.54 -26.12
N GLU A 339 -3.17 -0.90 -26.69
CA GLU A 339 -1.81 -1.46 -26.74
C GLU A 339 -1.25 -1.71 -25.33
N LEU A 340 -1.36 -0.72 -24.43
CA LEU A 340 -0.87 -0.85 -23.06
C LEU A 340 -1.60 -1.98 -22.32
N PHE A 341 -2.94 -1.99 -22.36
CA PHE A 341 -3.74 -2.98 -21.66
C PHE A 341 -3.55 -4.38 -22.22
N GLY A 342 -3.48 -4.52 -23.55
CA GLY A 342 -3.15 -5.79 -24.20
C GLY A 342 -1.79 -6.32 -23.78
N LYS A 343 -0.75 -5.48 -23.77
CA LYS A 343 0.58 -5.89 -23.29
C LYS A 343 0.59 -6.22 -21.79
N LEU A 344 -0.21 -5.53 -20.99
CA LEU A 344 -0.40 -5.85 -19.58
C LEU A 344 -1.13 -7.18 -19.39
N ILE A 345 -1.96 -7.67 -20.32
CA ILE A 345 -2.62 -8.97 -20.17
C ILE A 345 -1.76 -10.09 -20.77
N TYR A 346 -1.38 -9.96 -22.04
CA TYR A 346 -0.76 -11.03 -22.81
C TYR A 346 0.77 -10.97 -22.85
N GLY A 347 1.38 -9.85 -22.44
CA GLY A 347 2.81 -9.58 -22.56
C GLY A 347 3.20 -8.89 -23.87
N LYS A 348 4.46 -8.45 -23.96
CA LYS A 348 4.98 -7.62 -25.07
C LYS A 348 4.90 -8.25 -26.47
N GLU A 349 4.98 -9.57 -26.55
CA GLU A 349 5.16 -10.31 -27.81
C GLU A 349 3.86 -10.86 -28.39
N ARG A 350 2.77 -10.82 -27.62
CA ARG A 350 1.50 -11.42 -28.02
C ARG A 350 0.55 -10.38 -28.56
N MET A 351 -0.05 -10.69 -29.69
CA MET A 351 -1.16 -9.90 -30.23
C MET A 351 -2.43 -10.12 -29.42
N ILE A 352 -3.26 -9.08 -29.38
CA ILE A 352 -4.62 -9.16 -28.84
C ILE A 352 -5.47 -10.05 -29.76
N PRO A 353 -6.22 -11.02 -29.24
CA PRO A 353 -7.18 -11.78 -30.03
C PRO A 353 -8.24 -10.86 -30.65
N PRO A 354 -8.53 -10.95 -31.97
CA PRO A 354 -9.47 -10.06 -32.65
C PRO A 354 -10.85 -9.95 -31.99
N GLU A 355 -11.33 -11.07 -31.42
CA GLU A 355 -12.61 -11.16 -30.71
C GLU A 355 -12.64 -10.43 -29.36
N GLU A 356 -11.48 -10.10 -28.78
CA GLU A 356 -11.34 -9.40 -27.50
C GLU A 356 -11.03 -7.90 -27.67
N CYS A 357 -10.72 -7.44 -28.89
CA CYS A 357 -10.36 -6.05 -29.18
C CYS A 357 -11.42 -5.05 -28.72
N GLU A 358 -12.70 -5.30 -29.01
CA GLU A 358 -13.79 -4.37 -28.65
C GLU A 358 -14.05 -4.37 -27.14
N ASP A 359 -13.92 -5.53 -26.48
CA ASP A 359 -14.08 -5.65 -25.03
C ASP A 359 -12.94 -4.90 -24.31
N ILE A 360 -11.69 -5.02 -24.80
CA ILE A 360 -10.54 -4.25 -24.30
C ILE A 360 -10.71 -2.75 -24.53
N LEU A 361 -11.11 -2.33 -25.73
CA LEU A 361 -11.36 -0.93 -26.03
C LEU A 361 -12.40 -0.33 -25.08
N THR A 362 -13.47 -1.07 -24.81
CA THR A 362 -14.51 -0.64 -23.86
C THR A 362 -13.95 -0.50 -22.45
N ILE A 363 -13.16 -1.47 -21.97
CA ILE A 363 -12.48 -1.37 -20.67
C ILE A 363 -11.57 -0.13 -20.62
N CYS A 364 -10.78 0.11 -21.66
CA CYS A 364 -9.91 1.27 -21.75
C CYS A 364 -10.70 2.58 -21.61
N ARG A 365 -11.83 2.71 -22.33
CA ARG A 365 -12.73 3.87 -22.22
C ARG A 365 -13.35 4.03 -20.84
N ILE A 366 -13.78 2.94 -20.19
CA ILE A 366 -14.29 2.98 -18.80
C ILE A 366 -13.21 3.50 -17.84
N THR A 367 -11.96 3.09 -18.03
CA THR A 367 -10.83 3.60 -17.24
C THR A 367 -10.39 5.02 -17.63
N GLY A 368 -11.06 5.66 -18.59
CA GLY A 368 -10.72 6.98 -19.10
C GLY A 368 -9.36 7.04 -19.81
N ASN A 369 -8.90 5.91 -20.38
CA ASN A 369 -7.57 5.73 -20.96
C ASN A 369 -6.41 6.16 -20.02
N HIS A 370 -6.66 6.10 -18.71
CA HIS A 370 -5.72 6.55 -17.70
C HIS A 370 -4.70 5.46 -17.39
N ALA A 371 -3.41 5.73 -17.63
CA ALA A 371 -2.35 4.72 -17.57
C ALA A 371 -2.31 3.93 -16.24
N GLN A 372 -2.37 4.61 -15.09
CA GLN A 372 -2.42 3.93 -13.79
C GLN A 372 -3.71 3.13 -13.57
N ALA A 373 -4.85 3.61 -14.08
CA ALA A 373 -6.11 2.88 -13.98
C ALA A 373 -6.07 1.60 -14.81
N LEU A 374 -5.47 1.63 -16.01
CA LEU A 374 -5.24 0.46 -16.86
C LEU A 374 -4.33 -0.56 -16.17
N VAL A 375 -3.25 -0.11 -15.52
CA VAL A 375 -2.36 -1.00 -14.73
C VAL A 375 -3.14 -1.68 -13.61
N LEU A 376 -3.92 -0.92 -12.84
CA LEU A 376 -4.73 -1.46 -11.74
C LEU A 376 -5.83 -2.41 -12.25
N ALA A 377 -6.50 -2.07 -13.34
CA ALA A 377 -7.51 -2.92 -13.96
C ALA A 377 -6.92 -4.24 -14.46
N SER A 378 -5.72 -4.20 -15.05
CA SER A 378 -5.03 -5.42 -15.49
C SER A 378 -4.63 -6.32 -14.31
N ALA A 379 -4.25 -5.72 -13.18
CA ALA A 379 -3.93 -6.44 -11.96
C ALA A 379 -5.18 -7.07 -11.33
N ASP A 380 -6.29 -6.33 -11.29
CA ASP A 380 -7.57 -6.82 -10.77
C ASP A 380 -8.13 -7.98 -11.62
N LEU A 381 -8.08 -7.84 -12.95
CA LEU A 381 -8.42 -8.91 -13.88
C LEU A 381 -7.60 -10.19 -13.68
N ARG A 382 -6.31 -10.06 -13.32
CA ARG A 382 -5.44 -11.21 -13.05
C ARG A 382 -5.69 -11.85 -11.68
N GLN A 383 -6.08 -11.06 -10.68
CA GLN A 383 -6.28 -11.54 -9.31
C GLN A 383 -7.67 -12.16 -9.13
N ARG A 384 -8.70 -11.56 -9.73
CA ARG A 384 -10.05 -12.11 -9.74
C ARG A 384 -10.13 -13.10 -10.88
N ALA A 385 -10.51 -14.34 -10.59
CA ALA A 385 -10.65 -15.39 -11.59
C ALA A 385 -11.87 -15.16 -12.51
N PHE A 386 -11.89 -14.05 -13.26
CA PHE A 386 -12.83 -13.85 -14.36
C PHE A 386 -12.55 -14.88 -15.45
N THR A 387 -13.61 -15.42 -16.04
CA THR A 387 -13.47 -16.48 -17.05
C THR A 387 -13.01 -15.91 -18.38
N THR A 388 -13.42 -14.68 -18.71
CA THR A 388 -13.10 -13.98 -19.97
C THR A 388 -12.91 -12.48 -19.79
N ILE A 389 -12.27 -11.80 -20.76
CA ILE A 389 -12.20 -10.33 -20.82
C ILE A 389 -13.59 -9.70 -20.83
N ARG A 390 -14.55 -10.35 -21.51
CA ARG A 390 -15.94 -9.90 -21.57
C ARG A 390 -16.61 -9.87 -20.20
N ASP A 391 -16.37 -10.88 -19.36
CA ASP A 391 -16.94 -10.91 -18.00
C ASP A 391 -16.39 -9.75 -17.18
N TYR A 392 -15.11 -9.43 -17.36
CA TYR A 392 -14.49 -8.30 -16.69
C TYR A 392 -15.03 -6.95 -17.17
N ARG A 393 -15.18 -6.79 -18.49
CA ARG A 393 -15.82 -5.61 -19.08
C ARG A 393 -17.22 -5.42 -18.52
N GLN A 394 -18.05 -6.46 -18.48
CA GLN A 394 -19.40 -6.40 -17.93
C GLN A 394 -19.41 -6.04 -16.43
N HIS A 395 -18.44 -6.54 -15.67
CA HIS A 395 -18.27 -6.15 -14.27
C HIS A 395 -18.00 -4.64 -14.15
N LEU A 396 -17.06 -4.11 -14.92
CA LEU A 396 -16.76 -2.67 -14.93
C LEU A 396 -17.91 -1.81 -15.45
N GLU A 397 -18.67 -2.28 -16.45
CA GLU A 397 -19.88 -1.58 -16.95
C GLU A 397 -20.97 -1.49 -15.87
N SER A 398 -21.12 -2.54 -15.05
CA SER A 398 -22.11 -2.59 -13.97
C SER A 398 -21.78 -1.70 -12.77
N ALA A 399 -20.49 -1.40 -12.56
CA ALA A 399 -20.00 -0.57 -11.47
C ALA A 399 -18.73 0.20 -11.88
N PRO A 400 -18.83 1.22 -12.75
CA PRO A 400 -17.67 1.97 -13.25
C PRO A 400 -16.84 2.62 -12.13
N GLU A 401 -17.47 2.99 -11.02
CA GLU A 401 -16.82 3.54 -9.84
C GLU A 401 -15.85 2.56 -9.16
N ALA A 402 -15.96 1.27 -9.45
CA ALA A 402 -15.03 0.25 -8.95
C ALA A 402 -13.58 0.56 -9.36
N VAL A 403 -13.36 1.18 -10.53
CA VAL A 403 -12.04 1.59 -11.03
C VAL A 403 -11.30 2.47 -10.02
N LEU A 404 -12.02 3.35 -9.31
CA LEU A 404 -11.44 4.25 -8.32
C LEU A 404 -10.90 3.51 -7.08
N ASN A 405 -11.47 2.35 -6.77
CA ASN A 405 -11.24 1.60 -5.54
C ASN A 405 -10.44 0.30 -5.77
N LEU A 406 -9.94 0.07 -6.99
CA LEU A 406 -9.22 -1.17 -7.32
C LEU A 406 -8.03 -1.44 -6.39
N TYR A 407 -7.33 -0.40 -5.93
CA TYR A 407 -6.20 -0.55 -5.02
C TYR A 407 -6.55 -1.21 -3.69
N ASP A 408 -7.70 -0.88 -3.08
CA ASP A 408 -8.12 -1.44 -1.79
C ASP A 408 -8.34 -2.96 -1.84
N GLN A 409 -8.39 -3.50 -3.06
CA GLN A 409 -8.73 -4.88 -3.37
C GLN A 409 -7.50 -5.68 -3.86
N LEU A 410 -6.36 -5.00 -4.06
CA LEU A 410 -5.10 -5.60 -4.53
C LEU A 410 -4.11 -5.78 -3.37
N SER A 411 -3.29 -6.84 -3.43
CA SER A 411 -2.16 -7.04 -2.52
C SER A 411 -1.11 -5.91 -2.59
N VAL A 412 -0.25 -5.83 -1.56
CA VAL A 412 0.68 -4.73 -1.17
C VAL A 412 1.59 -4.15 -2.28
N ASP A 413 1.69 -4.78 -3.45
CA ASP A 413 2.58 -4.37 -4.55
C ASP A 413 1.89 -3.59 -5.70
N ALA A 414 0.65 -3.11 -5.49
CA ALA A 414 -0.05 -2.29 -6.48
C ALA A 414 0.37 -0.81 -6.42
N PRO A 415 0.38 -0.07 -7.56
CA PRO A 415 0.49 1.39 -7.55
C PRO A 415 -0.58 2.00 -6.65
N SER A 416 -0.33 3.16 -6.03
CA SER A 416 -1.35 3.86 -5.23
C SER A 416 -2.69 3.96 -5.99
N GLY A 417 -3.82 3.84 -5.30
CA GLY A 417 -5.12 3.83 -5.97
C GLY A 417 -5.40 5.10 -6.79
N VAL A 418 -6.18 4.95 -7.86
CA VAL A 418 -6.67 6.08 -8.67
C VAL A 418 -7.35 7.11 -7.77
N ARG A 419 -8.22 6.67 -6.83
CA ARG A 419 -8.83 7.54 -5.82
C ARG A 419 -7.82 8.33 -5.00
N LEU A 420 -6.75 7.70 -4.51
CA LEU A 420 -5.74 8.40 -3.69
C LEU A 420 -5.02 9.47 -4.50
N THR A 421 -4.77 9.20 -5.78
CA THR A 421 -4.16 10.17 -6.69
C THR A 421 -5.05 11.40 -6.88
N PHE A 422 -6.36 11.20 -7.10
CA PHE A 422 -7.33 12.29 -7.20
C PHE A 422 -7.57 13.00 -5.86
N ALA A 423 -7.67 12.27 -4.74
CA ALA A 423 -7.93 12.82 -3.43
C ALA A 423 -6.86 13.85 -3.03
N SER A 424 -5.58 13.51 -3.24
CA SER A 424 -4.48 14.45 -3.00
C SER A 424 -4.62 15.73 -3.83
N SER A 425 -5.04 15.66 -5.10
CA SER A 425 -5.28 16.87 -5.90
C SER A 425 -6.54 17.63 -5.48
N TYR A 426 -7.58 16.93 -5.05
CA TYR A 426 -8.83 17.52 -4.56
C TYR A 426 -8.63 18.29 -3.24
N ASP A 427 -7.81 17.77 -2.33
CA ASP A 427 -7.56 18.40 -1.03
C ASP A 427 -6.82 19.75 -1.13
N HIS A 428 -6.10 19.98 -2.24
CA HIS A 428 -5.42 21.25 -2.51
C HIS A 428 -6.34 22.33 -3.10
N LEU A 429 -7.54 21.97 -3.55
CA LEU A 429 -8.51 22.91 -4.09
C LEU A 429 -9.14 23.74 -2.96
N GLY A 430 -9.36 25.04 -3.20
CA GLY A 430 -10.20 25.85 -2.33
C GLY A 430 -11.63 25.31 -2.28
N GLN A 431 -12.37 25.61 -1.21
CA GLN A 431 -13.74 25.13 -1.01
C GLN A 431 -14.63 25.41 -2.25
N SER A 432 -14.52 26.63 -2.79
CA SER A 432 -14.54 27.08 -4.20
C SER A 432 -14.62 26.03 -5.33
N ALA A 433 -13.49 25.40 -5.56
CA ALA A 433 -13.31 24.45 -6.64
C ALA A 433 -13.75 23.04 -6.20
N GLN A 434 -13.64 22.70 -4.91
CA GLN A 434 -14.08 21.41 -4.39
C GLN A 434 -15.58 21.13 -4.64
N GLN A 435 -16.47 22.07 -4.31
CA GLN A 435 -17.91 21.84 -4.54
C GLN A 435 -18.26 21.81 -6.03
N LEU A 436 -17.62 22.64 -6.85
CA LEU A 436 -17.80 22.60 -8.31
C LEU A 436 -17.33 21.25 -8.84
N PHE A 437 -16.17 20.77 -8.43
CA PHE A 437 -15.63 19.45 -8.81
C PHE A 437 -16.57 18.31 -8.45
N VAL A 438 -17.16 18.31 -7.24
CA VAL A 438 -18.18 17.31 -6.85
C VAL A 438 -19.40 17.42 -7.76
N ALA A 439 -19.87 18.63 -8.04
CA ALA A 439 -21.03 18.85 -8.89
C ALA A 439 -20.77 18.43 -10.34
N LEU A 440 -19.54 18.58 -10.86
CA LEU A 440 -19.15 18.09 -12.18
C LEU A 440 -19.37 16.58 -12.33
N GLY A 441 -19.31 15.82 -11.23
CA GLY A 441 -19.66 14.40 -11.23
C GLY A 441 -21.11 14.09 -11.64
N THR A 442 -22.00 15.10 -11.67
CA THR A 442 -23.37 14.97 -12.20
C THR A 442 -23.45 15.12 -13.72
N LEU A 443 -22.40 15.68 -14.35
CA LEU A 443 -22.31 15.83 -15.81
C LEU A 443 -21.63 14.59 -16.38
N ALA A 444 -22.37 13.78 -17.12
CA ALA A 444 -21.84 12.57 -17.74
C ALA A 444 -21.54 12.79 -19.24
N GLY A 445 -20.33 12.41 -19.66
CA GLY A 445 -19.96 12.34 -21.07
C GLY A 445 -20.08 13.69 -21.82
N PRO A 446 -20.67 13.73 -23.02
CA PRO A 446 -20.72 14.94 -23.87
C PRO A 446 -21.48 16.13 -23.27
N SER A 447 -22.22 15.93 -22.18
CA SER A 447 -22.94 16.98 -21.47
C SER A 447 -22.03 17.90 -20.63
N CYS A 448 -20.77 17.52 -20.42
CA CYS A 448 -19.79 18.34 -19.72
C CYS A 448 -19.18 19.40 -20.67
N THR A 449 -20.01 20.34 -21.13
CA THR A 449 -19.55 21.49 -21.91
C THR A 449 -19.16 22.64 -20.98
N ILE A 450 -18.34 23.57 -21.47
CA ILE A 450 -17.96 24.78 -20.71
C ILE A 450 -19.21 25.54 -20.24
N ASP A 451 -20.23 25.67 -21.11
CA ASP A 451 -21.49 26.34 -20.75
C ASP A 451 -22.24 25.61 -19.63
N ALA A 452 -22.26 24.27 -19.64
CA ALA A 452 -22.87 23.48 -18.58
C ALA A 452 -22.10 23.65 -17.25
N VAL A 453 -20.76 23.70 -17.30
CA VAL A 453 -19.92 23.95 -16.12
C VAL A 453 -20.17 25.36 -15.54
N ILE A 454 -20.28 26.38 -16.41
CA ILE A 454 -20.58 27.75 -15.99
C ILE A 454 -21.98 27.83 -15.35
N ALA A 455 -22.99 27.23 -15.99
CA ALA A 455 -24.35 27.19 -15.45
C ALA A 455 -24.42 26.48 -14.10
N LEU A 456 -23.66 25.39 -13.93
CA LEU A 456 -23.54 24.65 -12.68
C LEU A 456 -22.86 25.49 -11.59
N GLY A 457 -21.78 26.20 -11.93
CA GLY A 457 -21.11 27.14 -11.03
C GLY A 457 -22.04 28.25 -10.54
N ALA A 458 -22.78 28.86 -11.47
CA ALA A 458 -23.77 29.89 -11.15
C ALA A 458 -24.88 29.35 -10.23
N ALA A 459 -25.37 28.13 -10.47
CA ALA A 459 -26.36 27.48 -9.61
C ALA A 459 -25.86 27.18 -8.19
N LEU A 460 -24.55 26.96 -8.02
CA LEU A 460 -23.89 26.82 -6.72
C LEU A 460 -23.58 28.17 -6.04
N GLY A 461 -23.90 29.30 -6.69
CA GLY A 461 -23.63 30.65 -6.19
C GLY A 461 -22.16 31.06 -6.30
N ARG A 462 -21.47 30.64 -7.36
CA ARG A 462 -20.01 30.79 -7.55
C ARG A 462 -19.64 31.48 -8.84
#